data_AF-A0A974PM73-F1
#
_entry.id   AF-A0A974PM73-F1
#
_cell.length_a   1.000
_cell.length_b   1.000
_cell.length_c   1.000
_cell.angle_alpha   90.00
_cell.angle_beta   90.00
_cell.angle_gamma   90.00
#
_symmetry.space_group_name_H-M   'P 1'
#
loop_
_entity.id
_entity.type
_entity.pdbx_description
1 polymer ?
#
loop_
_entity_poly.entity_id
_entity_poly.type
_entity_poly.pdbx_seq_one_letter_code
_entity_poly.pdbx_strand_id
1 'polypeptide(L)'
;MKQTASSAPAPQTGSGISAVSPPAESGEVEPHPDDLAVDRFAAEMKAKLAQKRAEGRGGWEDKEDCPAHHLSNLLRDHVEKGDPLDVANFAMMLHQRGERITSIHLGILRESGERVGAPGSEAPFAAVAEAREDAKGRLGTLREAMRLRREREQEGGG
;
A
#
# COMPACT_ATOMS: atom_id res chain seq x y z
N MET A 1 -56.31 -39.45 -21.37
CA MET A 1 -56.42 -40.82 -20.81
C MET A 1 -55.07 -41.52 -20.97
N LYS A 2 -54.53 -42.05 -19.87
CA LYS A 2 -53.54 -43.15 -19.75
C LYS A 2 -52.15 -42.90 -20.38
N GLN A 3 -51.14 -42.52 -19.59
CA GLN A 3 -50.20 -43.42 -18.88
C GLN A 3 -49.62 -44.54 -19.75
N THR A 4 -48.31 -44.46 -20.01
CA THR A 4 -47.43 -45.62 -20.13
C THR A 4 -46.12 -45.30 -19.40
N ALA A 5 -45.88 -46.02 -18.31
CA ALA A 5 -44.63 -46.01 -17.55
C ALA A 5 -43.56 -46.83 -18.28
N SER A 6 -42.28 -46.47 -18.13
CA SER A 6 -41.19 -47.44 -18.23
C SER A 6 -40.09 -47.10 -17.24
N SER A 7 -39.77 -48.11 -16.44
CA SER A 7 -38.90 -48.17 -15.29
C SER A 7 -37.47 -48.56 -15.68
N ALA A 8 -36.44 -47.98 -15.05
CA ALA A 8 -35.22 -48.67 -14.63
C ALA A 8 -34.37 -47.77 -13.68
N PRO A 9 -33.60 -48.36 -12.74
CA PRO A 9 -33.24 -47.73 -11.46
C PRO A 9 -31.86 -47.06 -11.44
N ALA A 10 -31.71 -46.02 -10.61
CA ALA A 10 -30.41 -45.48 -10.23
C ALA A 10 -29.78 -46.35 -9.12
N PRO A 11 -28.48 -46.70 -9.20
CA PRO A 11 -27.80 -47.39 -8.12
C PRO A 11 -27.53 -46.45 -6.95
N GLN A 12 -27.98 -46.88 -5.78
CA GLN A 12 -27.67 -46.29 -4.49
C GLN A 12 -26.54 -47.09 -3.85
N THR A 13 -25.35 -46.50 -3.85
CA THR A 13 -24.12 -46.89 -3.15
C THR A 13 -23.35 -45.57 -2.96
N GLY A 14 -22.84 -45.15 -1.80
CA GLY A 14 -22.61 -45.83 -0.55
C GLY A 14 -22.35 -44.77 0.53
N SER A 15 -22.60 -45.22 1.76
CA SER A 15 -22.25 -44.57 3.02
C SER A 15 -20.74 -44.40 3.16
N GLY A 16 -20.33 -43.33 3.85
CA GLY A 16 -19.02 -43.22 4.50
C GLY A 16 -17.99 -42.40 3.72
N ILE A 17 -17.77 -41.16 4.13
CA ILE A 17 -16.83 -40.86 5.22
C ILE A 17 -17.13 -39.45 5.73
N SER A 18 -17.53 -39.35 6.99
CA SER A 18 -17.42 -38.11 7.73
C SER A 18 -15.93 -37.84 7.88
N ALA A 19 -15.37 -37.04 6.97
CA ALA A 19 -14.05 -36.49 7.16
C ALA A 19 -14.14 -35.60 8.41
N VAL A 20 -13.71 -36.14 9.54
CA VAL A 20 -13.40 -35.31 10.70
C VAL A 20 -12.28 -34.40 10.23
N SER A 21 -12.61 -33.14 9.96
CA SER A 21 -11.58 -32.12 9.88
C SER A 21 -10.79 -32.19 11.19
N PRO A 22 -9.46 -32.22 11.15
CA PRO A 22 -8.70 -32.04 12.39
C PRO A 22 -9.17 -30.72 13.03
N PRO A 23 -9.24 -30.63 14.38
CA PRO A 23 -9.41 -29.34 15.00
C PRO A 23 -8.22 -28.51 14.53
N ALA A 24 -8.50 -27.50 13.69
CA ALA A 24 -7.55 -26.43 13.51
C ALA A 24 -7.35 -25.88 14.92
N GLU A 25 -6.21 -26.20 15.53
CA GLU A 25 -5.71 -25.45 16.67
C GLU A 25 -5.62 -24.01 16.16
N SER A 26 -6.68 -23.25 16.45
CA SER A 26 -6.67 -21.81 16.40
C SER A 26 -5.72 -21.38 17.52
N GLY A 27 -4.42 -21.48 17.23
CA GLY A 27 -3.43 -20.69 17.92
C GLY A 27 -3.88 -19.25 17.73
N GLU A 28 -4.52 -18.70 18.76
CA GLU A 28 -4.82 -17.28 18.84
C GLU A 28 -3.47 -16.58 18.80
N VAL A 29 -3.03 -16.19 17.61
CA VAL A 29 -1.86 -15.34 17.45
C VAL A 29 -2.27 -14.03 18.07
N GLU A 30 -1.76 -13.77 19.28
CA GLU A 30 -1.98 -12.51 19.96
C GLU A 30 -1.60 -11.38 19.00
N PRO A 31 -2.54 -10.44 18.72
CA PRO A 31 -2.33 -9.43 17.69
C PRO A 31 -1.09 -8.59 18.02
N HIS A 32 -0.27 -8.34 17.00
CA HIS A 32 0.97 -7.62 17.20
C HIS A 32 0.66 -6.19 17.70
N PRO A 33 1.44 -5.63 18.66
CA PRO A 33 1.21 -4.28 19.17
C PRO A 33 1.13 -3.19 18.07
N ASP A 34 1.86 -3.37 16.97
CA ASP A 34 1.82 -2.46 15.81
C ASP A 34 0.46 -2.49 15.11
N ASP A 35 -0.14 -3.66 14.92
CA ASP A 35 -1.47 -3.81 14.30
C ASP A 35 -2.52 -3.08 15.15
N LEU A 36 -2.48 -3.29 16.46
CA LEU A 36 -3.36 -2.60 17.40
C LEU A 36 -3.15 -1.07 17.37
N ALA A 37 -1.92 -0.60 17.15
CA ALA A 37 -1.63 0.82 17.03
C ALA A 37 -2.17 1.41 15.71
N VAL A 38 -2.01 0.69 14.60
CA VAL A 38 -2.57 1.06 13.30
C VAL A 38 -4.09 1.10 13.37
N ASP A 39 -4.74 0.13 13.99
CA ASP A 39 -6.20 0.09 14.12
C ASP A 39 -6.75 1.29 14.91
N ARG A 40 -6.11 1.63 16.03
CA ARG A 40 -6.46 2.82 16.82
C ARG A 40 -6.27 4.09 15.99
N PHE A 41 -5.16 4.21 15.28
CA PHE A 41 -4.86 5.38 14.47
C PHE A 41 -5.83 5.52 13.28
N ALA A 42 -6.17 4.41 12.64
CA ALA A 42 -7.15 4.36 11.57
C ALA A 42 -8.56 4.75 12.07
N ALA A 43 -8.93 4.41 13.30
CA ALA A 43 -10.18 4.86 13.91
C ALA A 43 -10.23 6.40 14.03
N GLU A 44 -9.17 7.02 14.53
CA GLU A 44 -9.04 8.49 14.61
C GLU A 44 -9.07 9.14 13.22
N MET A 45 -8.38 8.56 12.23
CA MET A 45 -8.38 9.04 10.85
C MET A 45 -9.80 9.07 10.28
N LYS A 46 -10.53 7.96 10.44
CA LYS A 46 -11.93 7.84 10.00
C LYS A 46 -12.84 8.86 10.68
N ALA A 47 -12.67 9.06 11.99
CA ALA A 47 -13.46 10.04 12.75
C ALA A 47 -13.23 11.47 12.22
N LYS A 48 -11.97 11.87 12.02
CA LYS A 48 -11.63 13.20 11.47
C LYS A 48 -12.17 13.39 10.05
N LEU A 49 -12.05 12.38 9.19
CA LEU A 49 -12.62 12.44 7.83
C LEU A 49 -14.15 12.51 7.85
N ALA A 50 -14.81 11.85 8.80
CA ALA A 50 -16.27 11.95 8.97
C ALA A 50 -16.69 13.36 9.35
N GLN A 51 -15.97 14.00 10.27
CA GLN A 51 -16.20 15.40 10.60
C GLN A 51 -16.01 16.30 9.38
N LYS A 52 -14.92 16.12 8.61
CA LYS A 52 -14.66 16.93 7.41
C LYS A 52 -15.73 16.76 6.33
N ARG A 53 -16.25 15.54 6.14
CA ARG A 53 -17.40 15.29 5.26
C ARG A 53 -18.65 16.03 5.72
N ALA A 54 -18.92 16.07 7.03
CA ALA A 54 -20.04 16.84 7.58
C ALA A 54 -19.86 18.37 7.40
N GLU A 55 -18.61 18.85 7.36
CA GLU A 55 -18.26 20.24 7.01
C GLU A 55 -18.35 20.53 5.49
N GLY A 56 -18.79 19.57 4.67
CA GLY A 56 -18.87 19.70 3.22
C GLY A 56 -17.52 19.57 2.49
N ARG A 57 -16.49 19.07 3.17
CA ARG A 57 -15.16 18.82 2.59
C ARG A 57 -15.06 17.36 2.17
N GLY A 58 -14.92 17.10 0.87
CA GLY A 58 -14.82 15.78 0.23
C GLY A 58 -14.32 15.90 -1.21
N GLY A 59 -14.50 14.86 -2.02
CA GLY A 59 -14.18 14.89 -3.46
C GLY A 59 -12.69 14.75 -3.78
N TRP A 60 -11.88 14.28 -2.83
CA TRP A 60 -10.46 14.03 -3.06
C TRP A 60 -10.24 12.86 -4.01
N GLU A 61 -11.23 12.01 -4.22
CA GLU A 61 -11.21 10.86 -5.13
C GLU A 61 -11.13 11.30 -6.60
N ASP A 62 -11.68 12.49 -6.91
CA ASP A 62 -11.64 13.06 -8.25
C ASP A 62 -10.29 13.75 -8.51
N LYS A 63 -9.61 13.31 -9.57
CA LYS A 63 -8.28 13.81 -9.93
C LYS A 63 -8.33 15.14 -10.67
N GLU A 64 -9.45 15.45 -11.32
CA GLU A 64 -9.66 16.70 -12.05
C GLU A 64 -9.96 17.84 -11.07
N ASP A 65 -10.89 17.60 -10.13
CA ASP A 65 -11.26 18.57 -9.11
C ASP A 65 -10.22 18.71 -8.00
N CYS A 66 -9.51 17.61 -7.68
CA CYS A 66 -8.46 17.60 -6.66
C CYS A 66 -7.15 17.03 -7.25
N PRO A 67 -6.27 17.86 -7.82
CA PRO A 67 -5.05 17.35 -8.44
C PRO A 67 -4.01 16.92 -7.38
N ALA A 68 -3.15 15.96 -7.75
CA ALA A 68 -2.14 15.36 -6.84
C ALA A 68 -1.21 16.38 -6.16
N HIS A 69 -0.88 17.47 -6.87
CA HIS A 69 -0.02 18.53 -6.34
C HIS A 69 -0.71 19.32 -5.22
N HIS A 70 -2.04 19.48 -5.30
CA HIS A 70 -2.82 20.14 -4.27
C HIS A 70 -2.79 19.33 -2.96
N LEU A 71 -3.08 18.02 -3.03
CA LEU A 71 -2.95 17.12 -1.89
C LEU A 71 -1.52 17.08 -1.33
N SER A 72 -0.51 17.11 -2.21
CA SER A 72 0.89 17.13 -1.81
C SER A 72 1.29 18.44 -1.09
N ASN A 73 0.66 19.57 -1.42
CA ASN A 73 0.88 20.83 -0.71
C ASN A 73 0.20 20.80 0.67
N LEU A 74 -1.07 20.37 0.73
CA LEU A 74 -1.78 20.21 2.00
C LEU A 74 -1.03 19.27 2.97
N LEU A 75 -0.49 18.17 2.46
CA LEU A 75 0.34 17.26 3.25
C LEU A 75 1.53 18.00 3.88
N ARG A 76 2.28 18.79 3.11
CA ARG A 76 3.45 19.54 3.61
C ARG A 76 3.06 20.60 4.63
N ASP A 77 2.01 21.34 4.37
CA ASP A 77 1.49 22.35 5.31
C ASP A 77 1.14 21.70 6.67
N HIS A 78 0.60 20.48 6.67
CA HIS A 78 0.27 19.77 7.91
C HIS A 78 1.48 19.10 8.56
N VAL A 79 2.52 18.75 7.80
CA VAL A 79 3.83 18.39 8.38
C VAL A 79 4.41 19.59 9.12
N GLU A 80 4.39 20.78 8.52
CA GLU A 80 4.91 22.00 9.16
C GLU A 80 4.13 22.38 10.42
N LYS A 81 2.81 22.14 10.45
CA LYS A 81 1.96 22.33 11.63
C LYS A 81 2.16 21.26 12.71
N GLY A 82 2.80 20.14 12.39
CA GLY A 82 2.97 19.01 13.31
C GLY A 82 1.67 18.22 13.56
N ASP A 83 0.76 18.15 12.58
CA ASP A 83 -0.49 17.37 12.69
C ASP A 83 -0.34 15.99 12.01
N PRO A 84 0.01 14.93 12.76
CA PRO A 84 0.23 13.61 12.18
C PRO A 84 -1.04 13.00 11.57
N LEU A 85 -2.23 13.38 12.06
CA LEU A 85 -3.48 12.78 11.64
C LEU A 85 -3.90 13.27 10.25
N ASP A 86 -3.74 14.57 9.99
CA ASP A 86 -3.97 15.11 8.64
C ASP A 86 -2.88 14.69 7.66
N VAL A 87 -1.62 14.62 8.11
CA VAL A 87 -0.53 14.07 7.27
C VAL A 87 -0.86 12.65 6.82
N ALA A 88 -1.33 11.79 7.73
CA ALA A 88 -1.73 10.43 7.40
C ALA A 88 -2.94 10.39 6.46
N ASN A 89 -3.96 11.24 6.68
CA ASN A 89 -5.13 11.31 5.81
C ASN A 89 -4.74 11.73 4.38
N PHE A 90 -3.93 12.78 4.20
CA PHE A 90 -3.49 13.21 2.87
C PHE A 90 -2.56 12.18 2.20
N ALA A 91 -1.67 11.55 2.97
CA ALA A 91 -0.82 10.46 2.47
C ALA A 91 -1.67 9.28 1.99
N MET A 92 -2.71 8.91 2.75
CA MET A 92 -3.66 7.86 2.39
C MET A 92 -4.43 8.22 1.11
N MET A 93 -4.90 9.46 0.96
CA MET A 93 -5.60 9.90 -0.26
C MET A 93 -4.74 9.76 -1.52
N LEU A 94 -3.48 10.21 -1.45
CA LEU A 94 -2.51 10.05 -2.55
C LEU A 94 -2.25 8.57 -2.84
N HIS A 95 -2.02 7.78 -1.80
CA HIS A 95 -1.78 6.35 -1.92
C HIS A 95 -2.95 5.61 -2.58
N GLN A 96 -4.19 5.88 -2.16
CA GLN A 96 -5.39 5.22 -2.70
C GLN A 96 -5.65 5.57 -4.17
N ARG A 97 -5.09 6.70 -4.65
CA ARG A 97 -5.11 7.14 -6.05
C ARG A 97 -3.94 6.61 -6.89
N GLY A 98 -3.03 5.85 -6.30
CA GLY A 98 -1.79 5.39 -6.94
C GLY A 98 -0.80 6.53 -7.21
N GLU A 99 -0.89 7.63 -6.45
CA GLU A 99 -0.10 8.83 -6.66
C GLU A 99 1.03 8.96 -5.63
N ARG A 100 2.09 9.66 -6.02
CA ARG A 100 3.22 9.98 -5.15
C ARG A 100 3.08 11.41 -4.66
N ILE A 101 3.76 11.73 -3.55
CA ILE A 101 3.93 13.11 -3.10
C ILE A 101 4.76 13.84 -4.17
N THR A 102 4.14 14.77 -4.91
CA THR A 102 4.79 15.52 -5.98
C THR A 102 5.38 16.81 -5.44
N SER A 103 6.52 17.24 -5.98
CA SER A 103 7.10 18.56 -5.68
C SER A 103 6.46 19.63 -6.58
N ILE A 104 6.41 20.86 -6.07
CA ILE A 104 5.78 22.05 -6.67
C ILE A 104 6.25 22.32 -8.12
N HIS A 105 7.40 21.78 -8.55
CA HIS A 105 8.07 22.20 -9.79
C HIS A 105 7.82 21.35 -11.05
N LEU A 106 7.21 20.15 -10.97
CA LEU A 106 7.06 19.28 -12.16
C LEU A 106 5.66 19.22 -12.79
N GLY A 107 4.65 19.84 -12.16
CA GLY A 107 3.27 19.81 -12.69
C GLY A 107 3.04 20.71 -13.91
N ILE A 108 3.84 21.79 -14.05
CA ILE A 108 3.62 22.83 -15.06
C ILE A 108 4.37 22.52 -16.38
N LEU A 109 5.39 21.67 -16.37
CA LEU A 109 6.17 21.31 -17.58
C LEU A 109 5.69 20.04 -18.29
N ARG A 110 4.61 19.38 -17.81
CA ARG A 110 4.06 18.15 -18.40
C ARG A 110 2.81 18.42 -19.24
N GLU A 111 2.73 19.56 -19.93
CA GLU A 111 1.63 19.85 -20.87
C GLU A 111 2.05 19.89 -22.34
N SER A 112 3.35 19.79 -22.67
CA SER A 112 3.77 19.60 -24.07
C SER A 112 3.97 18.11 -24.39
N GLY A 113 2.86 17.48 -24.77
CA GLY A 113 2.75 16.28 -25.62
C GLY A 113 3.91 15.28 -25.65
N GLU A 114 3.76 14.17 -24.92
CA GLU A 114 4.03 12.83 -25.45
C GLU A 114 3.25 11.83 -24.60
N ARG A 115 2.37 11.04 -25.24
CA ARG A 115 1.70 9.93 -24.58
C ARG A 115 2.72 8.81 -24.43
N VAL A 116 3.43 8.78 -23.31
CA VAL A 116 3.90 7.50 -22.77
C VAL A 116 2.91 7.12 -21.70
N GLY A 117 2.01 6.19 -22.04
CA GLY A 117 1.27 5.45 -21.05
C GLY A 117 2.28 4.81 -20.11
N ALA A 118 2.44 5.38 -18.91
CA ALA A 118 2.95 4.60 -17.80
C ALA A 118 1.86 3.54 -17.56
N PRO A 119 2.13 2.25 -17.77
CA PRO A 119 1.20 1.23 -17.32
C PRO A 119 0.98 1.49 -15.83
N GLY A 120 -0.29 1.48 -15.41
CA GLY A 120 -0.65 1.67 -14.01
C GLY A 120 0.33 0.88 -13.16
N SER A 121 1.17 1.59 -12.40
CA SER A 121 2.13 0.94 -11.52
C SER A 121 1.37 0.48 -10.28
N GLU A 122 0.52 -0.52 -10.48
CA GLU A 122 0.21 -1.53 -9.47
C GLU A 122 1.46 -2.38 -9.24
N ALA A 123 2.59 -1.75 -8.90
CA ALA A 123 3.65 -2.48 -8.26
C ALA A 123 3.13 -2.75 -6.84
N PRO A 124 2.85 -4.01 -6.46
CA PRO A 124 2.46 -4.30 -5.08
C PRO A 124 3.54 -3.79 -4.14
N PHE A 125 3.16 -3.38 -2.93
CA PHE A 125 4.07 -2.79 -1.92
C PHE A 125 5.40 -3.55 -1.77
N ALA A 126 5.40 -4.87 -1.99
CA ALA A 126 6.57 -5.74 -2.02
C ALA A 126 7.65 -5.30 -3.04
N ALA A 127 7.27 -4.95 -4.28
CA ALA A 127 8.23 -4.57 -5.33
C ALA A 127 8.92 -3.22 -5.03
N VAL A 128 8.24 -2.32 -4.33
CA VAL A 128 8.81 -1.04 -3.88
C VAL A 128 9.76 -1.26 -2.69
N ALA A 129 9.47 -2.24 -1.84
CA ALA A 129 10.35 -2.63 -0.73
C ALA A 129 11.64 -3.32 -1.24
N GLU A 130 11.54 -4.22 -2.21
CA GLU A 130 12.70 -4.86 -2.86
C GLU A 130 13.61 -3.83 -3.53
N ALA A 131 13.04 -2.88 -4.26
CA ALA A 131 13.81 -1.79 -4.87
C ALA A 131 14.52 -0.89 -3.82
N ARG A 132 13.95 -0.76 -2.61
CA ARG A 132 14.58 -0.03 -1.48
C ARG A 132 15.70 -0.84 -0.83
N GLU A 133 15.57 -2.15 -0.70
CA GLU A 133 16.63 -3.02 -0.18
C GLU A 133 17.81 -3.11 -1.15
N ASP A 134 17.57 -3.17 -2.46
CA ASP A 134 18.62 -3.08 -3.49
C ASP A 134 19.42 -1.76 -3.41
N ALA A 135 18.73 -0.64 -3.15
CA ALA A 135 19.39 0.65 -2.99
C ALA A 135 20.25 0.70 -1.71
N LYS A 136 19.80 0.10 -0.61
CA LYS A 136 20.60 -0.04 0.62
C LYS A 136 21.84 -0.92 0.39
N GLY A 137 21.70 -2.02 -0.35
CA GLY A 137 22.81 -2.88 -0.73
C GLY A 137 23.91 -2.13 -1.47
N ARG A 138 23.54 -1.32 -2.47
CA ARG A 138 24.50 -0.52 -3.26
C ARG A 138 25.21 0.55 -2.42
N LEU A 139 24.52 1.17 -1.47
CA LEU A 139 25.14 2.12 -0.53
C LEU A 139 26.07 1.42 0.48
N GLY A 140 25.74 0.21 0.90
CA GLY A 140 26.61 -0.65 1.69
C GLY A 140 27.93 -0.95 0.99
N THR A 141 27.86 -1.39 -0.27
CA THR A 141 29.05 -1.66 -1.10
C THR A 141 29.89 -0.39 -1.32
N LEU A 142 29.26 0.77 -1.54
CA LEU A 142 29.99 2.03 -1.70
C LEU A 142 30.74 2.44 -0.42
N ARG A 143 30.12 2.24 0.74
CA ARG A 143 30.74 2.56 2.04
C ARG A 143 31.94 1.65 2.34
N GLU A 144 31.84 0.36 1.98
CA GLU A 144 32.94 -0.60 2.12
C GLU A 144 34.09 -0.30 1.15
N ALA A 145 33.77 0.04 -0.11
CA ALA A 145 34.77 0.47 -1.09
C ALA A 145 35.53 1.74 -0.66
N MET A 146 34.82 2.71 -0.05
CA MET A 146 35.45 3.90 0.52
C MET A 146 36.36 3.60 1.72
N ARG A 147 35.98 2.63 2.57
CA ARG A 147 36.81 2.17 3.69
C ARG A 147 38.11 1.52 3.21
N LEU A 148 38.01 0.58 2.27
CA LEU A 148 39.19 -0.12 1.71
C LEU A 148 40.14 0.81 0.97
N ARG A 149 39.60 1.86 0.32
CA ARG A 149 40.43 2.90 -0.30
C ARG A 149 41.25 3.67 0.74
N ARG A 150 40.63 4.02 1.87
CA ARG A 150 41.28 4.73 2.98
C ARG A 150 42.34 3.90 3.70
N GLU A 151 42.16 2.58 3.78
CA GLU A 151 43.14 1.64 4.35
C GLU A 151 44.36 1.52 3.41
N ARG A 152 44.15 1.40 2.09
CA ARG A 152 45.25 1.40 1.10
C ARG A 152 46.04 2.71 1.04
N GLU A 153 45.38 3.84 1.23
CA GLU A 153 46.06 5.15 1.31
C GLU A 153 46.92 5.30 2.56
N GLN A 154 46.66 4.54 3.64
CA GLN A 154 47.48 4.52 4.87
C GLN A 154 48.65 3.53 4.77
N GLU A 155 48.52 2.44 4.03
CA GLU A 155 49.57 1.43 3.85
C GLU A 155 50.64 1.82 2.81
N GLY A 156 50.32 2.73 1.88
CA GLY A 156 51.25 3.20 0.84
C GLY A 156 52.14 4.39 1.23
N GLY A 157 52.07 4.84 2.48
CA GLY A 157 52.79 6.01 3.01
C GLY A 157 53.85 5.68 4.07
N GLY A 158 54.51 4.52 3.93
CA GLY A 158 55.64 4.08 4.77
C GLY A 158 56.92 3.97 3.96
#